data_AF-A0A5C5UD36-F1
#
_entry.id   AF-A0A5C5UD36-F1
#
_cell.length_a   1.000
_cell.length_b   1.000
_cell.length_c   1.000
_cell.angle_alpha   90.00
_cell.angle_beta   90.00
_cell.angle_gamma   90.00
#
_symmetry.space_group_name_H-M   'P 1'
#
loop_
_entity.id
_entity.type
_entity.pdbx_description
1 polymer ?
#
loop_
_entity_poly.entity_id
_entity_poly.type
_entity_poly.pdbx_seq_one_letter_code
_entity_poly.pdbx_strand_id
1 'polypeptide(L)'
;MKRVVATACVTLAFTLPNPIAHAQDKVTVNNQQCVVSAEEQQAIQDFWDEIESQAREQRIAEIDKIIPDFAADIKRYDTEDAPIANELQQKLTEANVTETLAELSSKTSEFTQNPEFQTAYTYEQTIHAASSIGDDPSATVKQQLTEKQRTRLDEIRINVFDQGDTPLRYNARQHELKEALEACADEIAPPPTWPWYVLGCAIIAALIGARAWWNSRKPNRHAKAMQ
;
A
#
# COMPACT_ATOMS: atom_id res chain seq x y z
N MET A 1 -63.94 32.08 40.81
CA MET A 1 -63.90 30.87 39.97
C MET A 1 -63.99 31.27 38.50
N LYS A 2 -62.86 31.22 37.77
CA LYS A 2 -62.82 31.22 36.30
C LYS A 2 -61.63 30.34 35.91
N ARG A 3 -61.90 29.21 35.24
CA ARG A 3 -60.91 28.31 34.65
C ARG A 3 -60.51 28.89 33.30
N VAL A 4 -59.21 29.08 33.06
CA VAL A 4 -58.66 29.30 31.74
C VAL A 4 -57.79 28.09 31.43
N VAL A 5 -58.19 27.35 30.40
CA VAL A 5 -57.41 26.27 29.77
C VAL A 5 -56.49 26.94 28.75
N ALA A 6 -55.19 26.69 28.84
CA ALA A 6 -54.23 27.05 27.79
C ALA A 6 -53.26 25.88 27.60
N THR A 7 -53.57 25.11 26.57
CA THR A 7 -52.78 24.28 25.66
C THR A 7 -51.27 24.19 25.95
N ALA A 8 -50.81 22.98 26.29
CA ALA A 8 -49.41 22.61 26.32
C ALA A 8 -48.87 22.47 24.88
N CYS A 9 -47.92 23.32 24.50
CA CYS A 9 -47.14 23.17 23.28
C CYS A 9 -45.87 22.40 23.64
N VAL A 10 -45.80 21.12 23.26
CA VAL A 10 -44.61 20.28 23.40
C VAL A 10 -43.63 20.69 22.29
N THR A 11 -42.66 21.54 22.62
CA THR A 11 -41.49 21.75 21.76
C THR A 11 -40.54 20.57 21.95
N LEU A 12 -40.65 19.58 21.06
CA LEU A 12 -39.60 18.59 20.82
C LEU A 12 -38.37 19.32 20.25
N ALA A 13 -37.46 19.71 21.14
CA ALA A 13 -36.11 20.08 20.75
C ALA A 13 -35.37 18.78 20.39
N PHE A 14 -35.44 18.38 19.12
CA PHE A 14 -34.45 17.48 18.54
C PHE A 14 -33.14 18.27 18.46
N THR A 15 -32.34 18.24 19.53
CA THR A 15 -30.92 18.53 19.41
C THR A 15 -30.29 17.32 18.75
N LEU A 16 -30.15 17.41 17.43
CA LEU A 16 -29.29 16.53 16.64
C LEU A 16 -27.94 16.42 17.34
N PRO A 17 -27.41 15.21 17.60
CA PRO A 17 -26.01 15.10 17.97
C PRO A 17 -25.17 15.69 16.84
N ASN A 18 -24.25 16.57 17.25
CA ASN A 18 -23.26 17.28 16.46
C ASN A 18 -22.59 16.39 15.40
N PRO A 19 -22.09 17.02 14.31
CA PRO A 19 -21.55 16.33 13.15
C PRO A 19 -20.49 15.33 13.57
N ILE A 20 -20.58 14.17 12.91
CA ILE A 20 -19.55 13.15 12.77
C ILE A 20 -18.18 13.80 12.95
N ALA A 21 -17.46 13.37 13.98
CA ALA A 21 -16.07 13.72 14.15
C ALA A 21 -15.37 13.45 12.82
N HIS A 22 -14.75 14.48 12.24
CA HIS A 22 -13.99 14.37 11.01
C HIS A 22 -13.09 13.13 11.11
N ALA A 23 -13.43 12.08 10.36
CA ALA A 23 -12.42 11.12 9.97
C ALA A 23 -11.27 11.95 9.40
N GLN A 24 -10.03 11.66 9.78
CA GLN A 24 -8.88 12.32 9.17
C GLN A 24 -9.05 12.24 7.65
N ASP A 25 -9.17 13.39 6.98
CA ASP A 25 -9.45 13.44 5.56
C ASP A 25 -8.29 12.77 4.81
N LYS A 26 -8.51 11.52 4.37
CA LYS A 26 -7.51 10.71 3.66
C LYS A 26 -7.01 11.41 2.40
N VAL A 27 -7.89 12.20 1.78
CA VAL A 27 -7.63 13.05 0.62
C VAL A 27 -8.15 14.45 0.94
N THR A 28 -7.35 15.47 0.66
CA THR A 28 -7.68 16.88 0.92
C THR A 28 -7.52 17.72 -0.34
N VAL A 29 -8.26 18.82 -0.46
CA VAL A 29 -8.08 19.77 -1.56
C VAL A 29 -6.95 20.74 -1.26
N ASN A 30 -5.98 20.85 -2.19
CA ASN A 30 -4.92 21.86 -2.15
C ASN A 30 -4.66 22.38 -3.57
N ASN A 31 -4.80 23.70 -3.78
CA ASN A 31 -4.56 24.35 -5.09
C ASN A 31 -5.29 23.67 -6.26
N GLN A 32 -6.59 23.35 -6.10
CA GLN A 32 -7.41 22.64 -7.10
C GLN A 32 -6.89 21.22 -7.44
N GLN A 33 -6.13 20.61 -6.54
CA GLN A 33 -5.68 19.23 -6.64
C GLN A 33 -6.16 18.45 -5.42
N CYS A 34 -6.46 17.17 -5.65
CA CYS A 34 -6.72 16.20 -4.61
C CYS A 34 -5.40 15.63 -4.11
N VAL A 35 -5.12 15.82 -2.82
CA VAL A 35 -3.86 15.43 -2.19
C VAL A 35 -4.12 14.34 -1.16
N VAL A 36 -3.55 13.16 -1.38
CA VAL A 36 -3.56 12.06 -0.41
C VAL A 36 -2.71 12.45 0.78
N SER A 37 -3.27 12.36 1.98
CA SER A 37 -2.60 12.72 3.22
C SER A 37 -1.33 11.92 3.45
N ALA A 38 -0.35 12.50 4.16
CA ALA A 38 0.88 11.79 4.50
C ALA A 38 0.62 10.57 5.41
N GLU A 39 -0.44 10.62 6.21
CA GLU A 39 -0.86 9.51 7.07
C GLU A 39 -1.39 8.33 6.27
N GLU A 40 -2.26 8.56 5.28
CA GLU A 40 -2.73 7.48 4.40
C GLU A 40 -1.57 6.88 3.60
N GLN A 41 -0.60 7.71 3.16
CA GLN A 41 0.62 7.23 2.50
C GLN A 41 1.44 6.31 3.40
N GLN A 42 1.71 6.74 4.64
CA GLN A 42 2.45 5.94 5.62
C GLN A 42 1.70 4.64 5.91
N ALA A 43 0.38 4.72 6.10
CA ALA A 43 -0.43 3.55 6.37
C ALA A 43 -0.29 2.50 5.25
N ILE A 44 -0.30 2.91 3.97
CA ILE A 44 -0.14 1.98 2.85
C ILE A 44 1.27 1.40 2.80
N GLN A 45 2.31 2.19 3.12
CA GLN A 45 3.67 1.67 3.24
C GLN A 45 3.74 0.60 4.33
N ASP A 46 3.24 0.90 5.53
CA ASP A 46 3.22 -0.02 6.68
C ASP A 46 2.50 -1.33 6.35
N PHE A 47 1.39 -1.27 5.61
CA PHE A 47 0.64 -2.46 5.18
C PHE A 47 1.50 -3.42 4.36
N TRP A 48 2.29 -2.90 3.42
CA TRP A 48 3.13 -3.74 2.58
C TRP A 48 4.44 -4.15 3.26
N ASP A 49 4.99 -3.29 4.11
CA ASP A 49 6.14 -3.62 4.95
C ASP A 49 5.82 -4.77 5.91
N GLU A 50 4.59 -4.81 6.45
CA GLU A 50 4.08 -5.93 7.25
C GLU A 50 4.14 -7.25 6.45
N ILE A 51 3.65 -7.25 5.21
CA ILE A 51 3.64 -8.44 4.34
C ILE A 51 5.07 -8.88 4.00
N GLU A 52 5.93 -7.94 3.60
CA GLU A 52 7.31 -8.25 3.23
C GLU A 52 8.14 -8.74 4.42
N SER A 53 7.95 -8.14 5.60
CA SER A 53 8.62 -8.59 6.82
C SER A 53 8.23 -10.03 7.15
N GLN A 54 6.93 -10.35 7.13
CA GLN A 54 6.45 -11.70 7.41
C GLN A 54 6.96 -12.70 6.37
N ALA A 55 6.96 -12.33 5.08
CA ALA A 55 7.43 -13.22 4.03
C ALA A 55 8.93 -13.49 4.13
N ARG A 56 9.75 -12.46 4.40
CA ARG A 56 11.19 -12.63 4.63
C ARG A 56 11.46 -13.49 5.85
N GLU A 57 10.79 -13.24 6.98
CA GLU A 57 10.98 -14.03 8.20
C GLU A 57 10.68 -15.52 7.94
N GLN A 58 9.56 -15.83 7.29
CA GLN A 58 9.22 -17.20 6.91
C GLN A 58 10.26 -17.81 5.97
N ARG A 59 10.72 -17.06 4.95
CA ARG A 59 11.71 -17.58 4.00
C ARG A 59 13.07 -17.80 4.63
N ILE A 60 13.52 -16.89 5.49
CA ILE A 60 14.77 -17.03 6.24
C ILE A 60 14.70 -18.27 7.13
N ALA A 61 13.57 -18.52 7.81
CA ALA A 61 13.37 -19.72 8.60
C ALA A 61 13.35 -21.01 7.76
N GLU A 62 12.91 -20.96 6.50
CA GLU A 62 13.05 -22.08 5.56
C GLU A 62 14.52 -22.30 5.15
N ILE A 63 15.27 -21.23 4.87
CA ILE A 63 16.69 -21.29 4.48
C ILE A 63 17.56 -21.76 5.64
N ASP A 64 17.27 -21.35 6.87
CA ASP A 64 18.02 -21.74 8.08
C ASP A 64 18.02 -23.26 8.33
N LYS A 65 16.99 -23.97 7.84
CA LYS A 65 16.96 -25.44 7.86
C LYS A 65 17.94 -26.09 6.87
N ILE A 66 18.37 -25.34 5.86
CA ILE A 66 19.29 -25.79 4.80
C ILE A 66 20.72 -25.31 5.11
N ILE A 67 20.84 -24.05 5.54
CA ILE A 67 22.08 -23.38 5.91
C ILE A 67 22.00 -23.11 7.43
N PRO A 68 22.67 -23.91 8.27
CA PRO A 68 22.64 -23.71 9.71
C PRO A 68 23.07 -22.29 10.11
N ASP A 69 22.36 -21.71 11.07
CA ASP A 69 22.58 -20.38 11.64
C ASP A 69 22.39 -19.20 10.66
N PHE A 70 21.83 -19.44 9.47
CA PHE A 70 21.58 -18.39 8.47
C PHE A 70 20.66 -17.28 9.00
N ALA A 71 19.65 -17.61 9.81
CA ALA A 71 18.77 -16.60 10.39
C ALA A 71 19.53 -15.65 11.34
N ALA A 72 20.45 -16.20 12.14
CA ALA A 72 21.29 -15.40 13.04
C ALA A 72 22.29 -14.56 12.24
N ASP A 73 22.86 -15.11 11.17
CA ASP A 73 23.78 -14.43 10.27
C ASP A 73 23.11 -13.26 9.52
N ILE A 74 21.88 -13.43 9.00
CA ILE A 74 21.12 -12.34 8.39
C ILE A 74 20.82 -11.24 9.39
N LYS A 75 20.38 -11.60 10.61
CA LYS A 75 20.10 -10.62 11.65
C LYS A 75 21.34 -9.79 12.00
N ARG A 76 22.49 -10.45 12.16
CA ARG A 76 23.76 -9.75 12.42
C ARG A 76 24.21 -8.93 11.22
N TYR A 77 24.01 -9.40 9.99
CA TYR A 77 24.31 -8.61 8.81
C TYR A 77 23.47 -7.33 8.78
N ASP A 78 22.19 -7.43 9.11
CA ASP A 78 21.25 -6.31 9.15
C ASP A 78 21.56 -5.30 10.27
N THR A 79 22.22 -5.70 11.36
CA THR A 79 22.51 -4.80 12.49
C THR A 79 23.97 -4.38 12.63
N GLU A 80 24.90 -5.23 12.22
CA GLU A 80 26.34 -5.13 12.50
C GLU A 80 27.20 -5.14 11.22
N ASP A 81 26.60 -5.28 10.03
CA ASP A 81 27.33 -5.44 8.75
C ASP A 81 28.25 -6.67 8.72
N ALA A 82 27.92 -7.70 9.52
CA ALA A 82 28.68 -8.94 9.64
C ALA A 82 27.75 -10.17 9.72
N PRO A 83 28.01 -11.29 9.02
CA PRO A 83 29.08 -11.51 8.03
C PRO A 83 28.98 -10.57 6.83
N ILE A 84 30.05 -10.40 6.06
CA ILE A 84 30.00 -9.47 4.92
C ILE A 84 29.05 -9.99 3.83
N ALA A 85 28.46 -9.08 3.05
CA ALA A 85 27.43 -9.41 2.06
C ALA A 85 27.84 -10.54 1.09
N ASN A 86 29.10 -10.55 0.64
CA ASN A 86 29.59 -11.57 -0.29
C ASN A 86 29.62 -12.98 0.32
N GLU A 87 29.94 -13.11 1.60
CA GLU A 87 29.96 -14.41 2.28
C GLU A 87 28.55 -14.99 2.37
N LEU A 88 27.56 -14.16 2.71
CA LEU A 88 26.16 -14.58 2.76
C LEU A 88 25.60 -14.91 1.39
N GLN A 89 25.92 -14.10 0.37
CA GLN A 89 25.52 -14.39 -0.99
C GLN A 89 26.12 -15.69 -1.51
N GLN A 90 27.37 -15.98 -1.16
CA GLN A 90 28.02 -17.26 -1.50
C GLN A 90 27.32 -18.44 -0.82
N LYS A 91 27.00 -18.36 0.48
CA LYS A 91 26.25 -19.41 1.19
C LYS A 91 24.92 -19.73 0.49
N LEU A 92 24.19 -18.70 0.06
CA LEU A 92 22.94 -18.85 -0.69
C LEU A 92 23.16 -19.57 -2.03
N THR A 93 24.19 -19.19 -2.79
CA THR A 93 24.53 -19.82 -4.06
C THR A 93 24.94 -21.28 -3.90
N GLU A 94 25.77 -21.60 -2.91
CA GLU A 94 26.20 -22.98 -2.62
C GLU A 94 25.02 -23.88 -2.21
N ALA A 95 24.03 -23.32 -1.51
CA ALA A 95 22.79 -24.00 -1.15
C ALA A 95 21.73 -24.03 -2.26
N ASN A 96 22.04 -23.52 -3.46
CA ASN A 96 21.11 -23.38 -4.59
C ASN A 96 19.83 -22.58 -4.25
N VAL A 97 19.95 -21.60 -3.35
CA VAL A 97 18.87 -20.67 -3.06
C VAL A 97 18.79 -19.65 -4.20
N THR A 98 17.59 -19.47 -4.76
CA THR A 98 17.37 -18.61 -5.94
C THR A 98 17.30 -17.12 -5.57
N GLU A 99 16.84 -16.83 -4.34
CA GLU A 99 16.77 -15.48 -3.81
C GLU A 99 18.16 -14.88 -3.54
N THR A 100 18.28 -13.57 -3.78
CA THR A 100 19.48 -12.79 -3.46
C THR A 100 19.50 -12.34 -2.00
N LEU A 101 20.68 -12.00 -1.49
CA LEU A 101 20.80 -11.38 -0.16
C LEU A 101 19.98 -10.10 -0.04
N ALA A 102 19.89 -9.31 -1.12
CA ALA A 102 19.12 -8.07 -1.13
C ALA A 102 17.60 -8.30 -0.97
N GLU A 103 17.09 -9.45 -1.41
CA GLU A 103 15.69 -9.82 -1.24
C GLU A 103 15.39 -10.35 0.17
N LEU A 104 16.40 -10.89 0.86
CA LEU A 104 16.26 -11.51 2.18
C LEU A 104 16.62 -10.55 3.33
N SER A 105 17.49 -9.57 3.09
CA SER A 105 17.91 -8.58 4.08
C SER A 105 16.87 -7.48 4.27
N SER A 106 16.70 -7.00 5.50
CA SER A 106 15.88 -5.83 5.80
C SER A 106 16.56 -4.50 5.46
N LYS A 107 17.90 -4.46 5.32
CA LYS A 107 18.66 -3.25 4.97
C LYS A 107 18.33 -2.71 3.58
N THR A 108 17.97 -3.60 2.67
CA THR A 108 17.68 -3.31 1.26
C THR A 108 16.19 -3.33 0.96
N SER A 109 15.34 -3.28 1.99
CA SER A 109 13.88 -3.19 1.85
C SER A 109 13.50 -1.84 1.23
N GLU A 110 13.58 -1.73 -0.10
CA GLU A 110 13.29 -0.50 -0.86
C GLU A 110 11.79 -0.13 -0.90
N PHE A 111 10.93 -0.89 -0.23
CA PHE A 111 9.49 -0.61 -0.20
C PHE A 111 9.20 0.79 0.40
N THR A 112 9.99 1.19 1.40
CA THR A 112 9.93 2.51 2.08
C THR A 112 10.53 3.67 1.27
N GLN A 113 11.08 3.43 0.08
CA GLN A 113 11.78 4.46 -0.70
C GLN A 113 11.22 4.57 -2.13
N ASN A 114 9.90 4.62 -2.30
CA ASN A 114 9.29 4.92 -3.59
C ASN A 114 8.93 6.41 -3.72
N PRO A 115 9.84 7.28 -4.23
CA PRO A 115 9.59 8.71 -4.40
C PRO A 115 8.59 9.03 -5.51
N GLU A 116 8.11 8.03 -6.28
CA GLU A 116 7.15 8.23 -7.37
C GLU A 116 5.70 8.04 -6.94
N PHE A 117 5.39 7.99 -5.63
CA PHE A 117 4.01 8.02 -5.20
C PHE A 117 3.41 9.38 -5.56
N GLN A 118 2.53 9.40 -6.56
CA GLN A 118 1.82 10.61 -6.91
C GLN A 118 0.87 10.93 -5.76
N THR A 119 1.19 11.96 -4.99
CA THR A 119 0.39 12.35 -3.82
C THR A 119 -0.68 13.36 -4.18
N ALA A 120 -0.57 14.01 -5.33
CA ALA A 120 -1.43 15.09 -5.78
C ALA A 120 -1.99 14.80 -7.19
N TYR A 121 -3.29 14.96 -7.34
CA TYR A 121 -4.05 14.60 -8.52
C TYR A 121 -4.89 15.80 -8.98
N THR A 122 -4.85 16.12 -10.27
CA THR A 122 -5.86 17.01 -10.87
C THR A 122 -7.23 16.33 -10.90
N TYR A 123 -8.31 17.08 -11.21
CA TYR A 123 -9.66 16.52 -11.33
C TYR A 123 -9.71 15.24 -12.19
N GLU A 124 -9.23 15.30 -13.44
CA GLU A 124 -9.23 14.16 -14.37
C GLU A 124 -8.41 12.97 -13.83
N GLN A 125 -7.27 13.25 -13.19
CA GLN A 125 -6.43 12.22 -12.58
C GLN A 125 -7.10 11.57 -11.37
N THR A 126 -7.89 12.35 -10.62
CA THR A 126 -8.62 11.87 -9.44
C THR A 126 -9.74 10.92 -9.83
N ILE A 127 -10.56 11.30 -10.83
CA ILE A 127 -11.62 10.43 -11.38
C ILE A 127 -11.04 9.16 -11.99
N HIS A 128 -9.92 9.26 -12.72
CA HIS A 128 -9.23 8.09 -13.25
C HIS A 128 -8.67 7.19 -12.13
N ALA A 129 -8.10 7.75 -11.08
CA ALA A 129 -7.58 6.99 -9.95
C ALA A 129 -8.69 6.29 -9.15
N ALA A 130 -9.83 6.95 -8.93
CA ALA A 130 -10.98 6.34 -8.28
C ALA A 130 -11.59 5.21 -9.13
N SER A 131 -11.76 5.44 -10.43
CA SER A 131 -12.33 4.43 -11.34
C SER A 131 -11.42 3.22 -11.59
N SER A 132 -10.10 3.34 -11.36
CA SER A 132 -9.17 2.20 -11.46
C SER A 132 -9.25 1.27 -10.25
N ILE A 133 -9.89 1.70 -9.15
CA ILE A 133 -10.22 0.86 -8.00
C ILE A 133 -11.48 0.07 -8.33
N GLY A 134 -11.27 -1.17 -8.77
CA GLY A 134 -12.33 -2.12 -9.07
C GLY A 134 -13.03 -2.67 -7.83
N ASP A 135 -14.01 -3.56 -8.03
CA ASP A 135 -14.86 -4.08 -6.95
C ASP A 135 -14.10 -5.02 -5.99
N ASP A 136 -13.12 -5.77 -6.50
CA ASP A 136 -12.21 -6.60 -5.72
C ASP A 136 -10.73 -6.27 -6.02
N PRO A 137 -10.20 -5.21 -5.39
CA PRO A 137 -8.81 -4.80 -5.55
C PRO A 137 -7.82 -5.91 -5.17
N SER A 138 -8.13 -6.69 -4.12
CA SER A 138 -7.26 -7.74 -3.60
C SER A 138 -7.09 -8.89 -4.60
N ALA A 139 -8.16 -9.32 -5.26
CA ALA A 139 -8.08 -10.33 -6.31
C ALA A 139 -7.21 -9.86 -7.49
N THR A 140 -7.36 -8.58 -7.88
CA THR A 140 -6.55 -7.98 -8.95
C THR A 140 -5.07 -8.00 -8.59
N VAL A 141 -4.71 -7.58 -7.38
CA VAL A 141 -3.33 -7.57 -6.91
C VAL A 141 -2.78 -8.98 -6.77
N LYS A 142 -3.54 -9.93 -6.20
CA LYS A 142 -3.15 -11.33 -6.10
C LYS A 142 -2.84 -11.93 -7.48
N GLN A 143 -3.67 -11.65 -8.48
CA GLN A 143 -3.43 -12.10 -9.86
C GLN A 143 -2.10 -11.54 -10.38
N GLN A 144 -1.86 -10.24 -10.23
CA GLN A 144 -0.62 -9.59 -10.68
C GLN A 144 0.63 -10.14 -9.98
N LEU A 145 0.53 -10.43 -8.68
CA LEU A 145 1.61 -11.06 -7.92
C LEU A 145 1.88 -12.48 -8.44
N THR A 146 0.81 -13.26 -8.66
CA THR A 146 0.89 -14.65 -9.15
C THR A 146 1.51 -14.73 -10.55
N GLU A 147 1.10 -13.86 -11.48
CA GLU A 147 1.65 -13.81 -12.85
C GLU A 147 3.17 -13.55 -12.87
N LYS A 148 3.67 -12.87 -11.84
CA LYS A 148 5.08 -12.47 -11.71
C LYS A 148 5.85 -13.28 -10.68
N GLN A 149 5.26 -14.33 -10.12
CA GLN A 149 5.90 -15.25 -9.20
C GLN A 149 7.09 -15.93 -9.89
N ARG A 150 8.28 -15.84 -9.28
CA ARG A 150 9.51 -16.46 -9.78
C ARG A 150 10.27 -17.23 -8.71
N THR A 151 10.19 -16.81 -7.45
CA THR A 151 10.95 -17.40 -6.34
C THR A 151 10.03 -18.00 -5.28
N ARG A 152 10.63 -18.73 -4.31
CA ARG A 152 9.89 -19.24 -3.15
C ARG A 152 9.47 -18.10 -2.23
N LEU A 153 10.28 -17.05 -2.10
CA LEU A 153 9.90 -15.83 -1.39
C LEU A 153 8.68 -15.15 -2.03
N ASP A 154 8.58 -15.10 -3.36
CA ASP A 154 7.38 -14.56 -4.05
C ASP A 154 6.11 -15.36 -3.72
N GLU A 155 6.23 -16.69 -3.66
CA GLU A 155 5.13 -17.56 -3.26
C GLU A 155 4.68 -17.27 -1.83
N ILE A 156 5.64 -17.13 -0.90
CA ILE A 156 5.36 -16.82 0.50
C ILE A 156 4.68 -15.46 0.61
N ARG A 157 5.13 -14.43 -0.13
CA ARG A 157 4.48 -13.11 -0.16
C ARG A 157 3.02 -13.20 -0.59
N ILE A 158 2.74 -13.94 -1.66
CA ILE A 158 1.37 -14.17 -2.14
C ILE A 158 0.55 -14.86 -1.05
N ASN A 159 1.12 -15.88 -0.40
CA ASN A 159 0.45 -16.61 0.68
C ASN A 159 0.17 -15.70 1.89
N VAL A 160 1.10 -14.85 2.29
CA VAL A 160 0.90 -13.87 3.39
C VAL A 160 -0.18 -12.87 3.02
N PHE A 161 -0.17 -12.35 1.78
CA PHE A 161 -1.22 -11.45 1.29
C PHE A 161 -2.60 -12.11 1.28
N ASP A 162 -2.67 -13.41 0.95
CA ASP A 162 -3.92 -14.19 0.85
C ASP A 162 -4.40 -14.77 2.19
N GLN A 163 -3.61 -14.61 3.27
CA GLN A 163 -3.92 -15.19 4.57
C GLN A 163 -4.78 -14.27 5.44
N GLY A 164 -5.65 -14.90 6.23
CA GLY A 164 -6.41 -14.22 7.29
C GLY A 164 -7.34 -13.13 6.75
N ASP A 165 -7.24 -11.94 7.34
CA ASP A 165 -8.01 -10.75 6.99
C ASP A 165 -7.26 -9.76 6.09
N THR A 166 -6.02 -10.07 5.67
CA THR A 166 -5.19 -9.19 4.84
C THR A 166 -5.88 -8.76 3.53
N PRO A 167 -6.52 -9.64 2.75
CA PRO A 167 -7.26 -9.23 1.54
C PRO A 167 -8.43 -8.30 1.86
N LEU A 168 -9.13 -8.54 2.98
CA LEU A 168 -10.28 -7.73 3.41
C LEU A 168 -9.82 -6.33 3.86
N ARG A 169 -8.73 -6.25 4.63
CA ARG A 169 -8.09 -4.99 5.03
C ARG A 169 -7.65 -4.18 3.81
N TYR A 170 -7.05 -4.84 2.82
CA TYR A 170 -6.64 -4.19 1.58
C TYR A 170 -7.84 -3.65 0.81
N ASN A 171 -8.88 -4.46 0.59
CA ASN A 171 -10.11 -4.06 -0.10
C ASN A 171 -10.79 -2.88 0.60
N ALA A 172 -10.98 -2.94 1.92
CA ALA A 172 -11.60 -1.88 2.70
C ALA A 172 -10.86 -0.55 2.53
N ARG A 173 -9.53 -0.57 2.69
CA ARG A 173 -8.71 0.64 2.52
C ARG A 173 -8.81 1.23 1.11
N GLN A 174 -8.80 0.36 0.10
CA GLN A 174 -8.92 0.78 -1.29
C GLN A 174 -10.26 1.45 -1.58
N HIS A 175 -11.35 0.88 -1.07
CA HIS A 175 -12.68 1.47 -1.22
C HIS A 175 -12.83 2.78 -0.44
N GLU A 176 -12.28 2.88 0.77
CA GLU A 176 -12.22 4.14 1.52
C GLU A 176 -11.42 5.23 0.77
N LEU A 177 -10.31 4.86 0.13
CA LEU A 177 -9.53 5.78 -0.69
C LEU A 177 -10.32 6.21 -1.94
N LYS A 178 -11.03 5.28 -2.58
CA LYS A 178 -11.90 5.57 -3.73
C LYS A 178 -12.95 6.60 -3.36
N GLU A 179 -13.69 6.39 -2.27
CA GLU A 179 -14.72 7.31 -1.79
C GLU A 179 -14.13 8.70 -1.49
N ALA A 180 -12.95 8.76 -0.87
CA ALA A 180 -12.27 10.02 -0.57
C ALA A 180 -11.80 10.76 -1.85
N LEU A 181 -11.32 10.02 -2.86
CA LEU A 181 -10.95 10.59 -4.16
C LEU A 181 -12.18 11.13 -4.90
N GLU A 182 -13.28 10.38 -4.93
CA GLU A 182 -14.54 10.80 -5.55
C GLU A 182 -15.09 12.08 -4.89
N ALA A 183 -15.14 12.10 -3.54
CA ALA A 183 -15.57 13.27 -2.79
C ALA A 183 -14.69 14.50 -3.05
N CYS A 184 -13.38 14.31 -3.14
CA CYS A 184 -12.46 15.40 -3.47
C CYS A 184 -12.64 15.89 -4.92
N ALA A 185 -12.86 14.98 -5.87
CA ALA A 185 -13.10 15.34 -7.26
C ALA A 185 -14.38 16.17 -7.42
N ASP A 186 -15.43 15.84 -6.68
CA ASP A 186 -16.67 16.62 -6.64
C ASP A 186 -16.44 18.05 -6.12
N GLU A 187 -15.52 18.24 -5.17
CA GLU A 187 -15.18 19.57 -4.63
C GLU A 187 -14.39 20.43 -5.62
N ILE A 188 -13.45 19.84 -6.37
CA ILE A 188 -12.63 20.55 -7.38
C ILE A 188 -13.22 20.50 -8.79
N ALA A 189 -14.45 19.98 -8.93
CA ALA A 189 -15.10 19.78 -10.22
C ALA A 189 -15.14 21.11 -11.00
N PRO A 190 -14.67 21.12 -12.27
CA PRO A 190 -14.80 22.30 -13.10
C PRO A 190 -16.28 22.66 -13.27
N PRO A 191 -16.62 23.95 -13.44
CA PRO A 191 -18.01 24.36 -13.64
C PRO A 191 -18.59 23.62 -14.86
N PRO A 192 -19.88 23.24 -14.81
CA PRO A 192 -20.47 22.33 -15.78
C PRO A 192 -20.49 22.95 -17.19
N THR A 193 -19.48 22.62 -17.99
CA THR A 193 -19.44 22.89 -19.43
C THR A 193 -19.51 21.55 -20.16
N TRP A 194 -20.68 21.19 -20.69
CA TRP A 194 -20.83 20.04 -21.60
C TRP A 194 -20.57 20.45 -23.07
N PRO A 195 -20.20 19.52 -24.00
CA PRO A 195 -19.93 18.08 -23.83
C PRO A 195 -18.57 17.59 -24.39
N TRP A 196 -17.96 16.64 -23.67
CA TRP A 196 -17.02 15.58 -24.09
C TRP A 196 -15.57 15.96 -24.49
N TYR A 197 -14.61 15.61 -23.62
CA TYR A 197 -13.30 15.12 -24.05
C TYR A 197 -12.86 13.96 -23.14
N VAL A 198 -13.29 12.75 -23.51
CA VAL A 198 -12.58 11.53 -23.14
C VAL A 198 -11.40 11.41 -24.11
N LEU A 199 -10.20 11.81 -23.69
CA LEU A 199 -8.94 11.41 -24.34
C LEU A 199 -7.74 11.94 -23.56
N GLY A 200 -6.93 11.04 -23.01
CA GLY A 200 -5.54 11.36 -22.69
C GLY A 200 -5.00 10.77 -21.39
N CYS A 201 -4.76 9.46 -21.40
CA CYS A 201 -3.54 8.81 -20.89
C CYS A 201 -2.93 9.30 -19.55
N ALA A 202 -3.10 8.51 -18.51
CA ALA A 202 -1.97 7.80 -17.88
C ALA A 202 -2.52 6.63 -17.05
N ILE A 203 -1.98 5.43 -17.27
CA ILE A 203 -2.26 4.28 -16.42
C ILE A 203 -1.76 4.61 -15.01
N ILE A 204 -2.66 5.01 -14.12
CA ILE A 204 -2.46 4.89 -12.66
C ILE A 204 -3.34 3.72 -12.20
N ALA A 205 -3.04 2.54 -12.74
CA ALA A 205 -3.49 1.27 -12.23
C ALA A 205 -2.27 0.58 -11.62
N ALA A 206 -1.94 1.00 -10.40
CA ALA A 206 -1.20 0.22 -9.43
C ALA A 206 -1.20 1.08 -8.16
N LEU A 207 -2.20 0.88 -7.32
CA LEU A 207 -2.05 1.24 -5.92
C LEU A 207 -0.93 0.37 -5.35
N ILE A 208 0.28 0.92 -5.44
CA ILE A 208 1.50 0.70 -4.67
C ILE A 208 2.04 -0.73 -4.65
N GLY A 209 1.22 -1.76 -4.41
CA GLY A 209 1.64 -3.16 -4.24
C GLY A 209 2.46 -3.71 -5.40
N ALA A 210 1.92 -3.71 -6.61
CA ALA A 210 2.61 -4.31 -7.76
C ALA A 210 3.83 -3.51 -8.27
N ARG A 211 3.90 -2.19 -7.98
CA ARG A 211 4.96 -1.30 -8.49
C ARG A 211 6.09 -1.06 -7.48
N ALA A 212 5.78 -0.96 -6.19
CA ALA A 212 6.79 -0.93 -5.13
C ALA A 212 7.53 -2.28 -5.03
N TRP A 213 6.80 -3.40 -5.22
CA TRP A 213 7.39 -4.73 -5.34
C TRP A 213 8.34 -4.86 -6.55
N TRP A 214 8.09 -4.11 -7.63
CA TRP A 214 8.97 -4.09 -8.81
C TRP A 214 10.23 -3.23 -8.59
N ASN A 215 10.16 -2.16 -7.79
CA ASN A 215 11.32 -1.32 -7.55
C ASN A 215 12.38 -2.05 -6.71
N SER A 216 11.95 -2.85 -5.71
CA SER A 216 12.83 -3.71 -4.89
C SER A 216 13.65 -4.74 -5.68
N ARG A 217 13.32 -4.98 -6.96
CA ARG A 217 14.07 -5.88 -7.86
C ARG A 217 15.17 -5.17 -8.65
N LYS A 218 15.38 -3.86 -8.49
CA LYS A 218 16.48 -3.17 -9.18
C LYS A 218 17.80 -3.64 -8.57
N PRO A 219 18.70 -4.24 -9.36
CA PRO A 219 20.01 -4.59 -8.85
C PRO A 219 20.73 -3.31 -8.44
N ASN A 220 21.07 -3.22 -7.15
CA ASN A 220 22.02 -2.21 -6.70
C ASN A 220 23.29 -2.33 -7.54
N ARG A 221 23.82 -1.18 -7.99
CA ARG A 221 24.95 -1.05 -8.93
C ARG A 221 26.25 -1.77 -8.49
N HIS A 222 26.27 -2.35 -7.29
CA HIS A 222 27.36 -3.17 -6.78
C HIS A 222 27.46 -4.56 -7.41
N ALA A 223 26.44 -5.06 -8.11
CA ALA A 223 26.56 -6.28 -8.92
C ALA A 223 27.45 -6.11 -10.18
N LYS A 224 27.84 -4.88 -10.54
CA LYS A 224 28.69 -4.58 -11.72
C LYS A 224 30.19 -4.47 -11.41
N ALA A 225 30.62 -4.83 -10.20
CA ALA A 225 32.04 -4.85 -9.86
C ALA A 225 32.64 -6.27 -9.90
N MET A 226 32.22 -7.13 -10.84
CA MET A 226 32.97 -8.34 -11.23
C MET A 226 32.73 -8.64 -12.72
N GLN A 227 33.49 -7.95 -13.58
CA GLN A 227 34.01 -8.49 -14.84
C GLN A 227 35.52 -8.30 -14.82
#